data_AF-A0A8H3J2I4-F1
#
_entry.id   AF-A0A8H3J2I4-F1
#
_cell.length_a   1.000
_cell.length_b   1.000
_cell.length_c   1.000
_cell.angle_alpha   90.00
_cell.angle_beta   90.00
_cell.angle_gamma   90.00
#
_symmetry.space_group_name_H-M   'P 1'
#
loop_
_entity.id
_entity.type
_entity.pdbx_description
1 polymer ?
#
loop_
_entity_poly.entity_id
_entity_poly.type
_entity_poly.pdbx_seq_one_letter_code
_entity_poly.pdbx_strand_id
1 'polypeptide(L)'
;MAQPWDYIAKLVCIGDSGTGKSSLTIRLCEGRFVPQHDVTIGVEFGSRIVNVGPLNPQPDDGSSPQKRMKLSLWDTAGQETYKSITRSYFRGASGALLVFDITRRSTFESVTAWLHDLRQIAEDGIVVVLVGNKRDLCTNDEPASANGHAPDPGHRDDNENQGPDRPNKRAVTSVEAQEWCQQNNVLRYVETSAKSGAGVEAAFLEVAESIYRNIEKGRYDLNDRRSGVKGPGGGNRGGAAGGVRLGLNDARGASSGPKGSAGGCC
;
A
#
# COMPACT_ATOMS: atom_id res chain seq x y z
N MET A 1 27.46 -10.71 14.10
CA MET A 1 26.57 -11.67 13.40
C MET A 1 26.25 -11.09 12.04
N ALA A 2 26.34 -11.88 10.96
CA ALA A 2 25.99 -11.42 9.62
C ALA A 2 24.48 -11.14 9.54
N GLN A 3 24.09 -10.03 8.88
CA GLN A 3 22.67 -9.71 8.70
C GLN A 3 22.02 -10.74 7.76
N PRO A 4 20.76 -11.16 8.00
CA PRO A 4 20.10 -12.18 7.17
C PRO A 4 19.52 -11.63 5.86
N TRP A 5 19.90 -10.42 5.44
CA TRP A 5 19.49 -9.79 4.19
C TRP A 5 20.68 -9.05 3.56
N ASP A 6 20.68 -8.94 2.24
CA ASP A 6 21.66 -8.20 1.44
C ASP A 6 21.20 -6.75 1.23
N TYR A 7 19.89 -6.54 1.05
CA TYR A 7 19.31 -5.23 0.77
C TYR A 7 18.13 -4.93 1.70
N ILE A 8 17.85 -3.66 1.90
CA ILE A 8 16.61 -3.18 2.52
C ILE A 8 15.92 -2.25 1.51
N ALA A 9 14.64 -2.47 1.24
CA ALA A 9 13.83 -1.58 0.41
C ALA A 9 12.62 -1.07 1.18
N LYS A 10 12.37 0.24 1.11
CA LYS A 10 11.17 0.87 1.66
C LYS A 10 10.03 0.82 0.64
N LEU A 11 8.94 0.17 1.02
CA LEU A 11 7.70 0.08 0.25
C LEU A 11 6.55 0.78 0.99
N VAL A 12 5.77 1.56 0.26
CA VAL A 12 4.54 2.19 0.77
C VAL A 12 3.30 1.56 0.13
N CYS A 13 2.28 1.28 0.93
CA CYS A 13 0.96 0.88 0.43
C CYS A 13 0.05 2.11 0.44
N ILE A 14 -0.46 2.52 -0.73
CA ILE A 14 -1.26 3.74 -0.90
C ILE A 14 -2.56 3.47 -1.67
N GLY A 15 -3.55 4.35 -1.55
CA GLY A 15 -4.88 4.21 -2.13
C GLY A 15 -6.00 4.49 -1.12
N ASP A 16 -7.23 4.52 -1.59
CA ASP A 16 -8.40 4.95 -0.81
C ASP A 16 -8.66 4.10 0.44
N SER A 17 -9.42 4.65 1.38
CA SER A 17 -9.88 3.91 2.56
C SER A 17 -10.69 2.67 2.17
N GLY A 18 -10.52 1.59 2.94
CA GLY A 18 -11.23 0.34 2.73
C GLY A 18 -10.84 -0.47 1.48
N THR A 19 -9.80 -0.08 0.72
CA THR A 19 -9.28 -0.88 -0.40
C THR A 19 -8.52 -2.13 0.05
N GLY A 20 -8.11 -2.20 1.32
CA GLY A 20 -7.49 -3.38 1.94
C GLY A 20 -5.96 -3.36 2.00
N LYS A 21 -5.34 -2.17 1.99
CA LYS A 21 -3.89 -1.97 2.17
C LYS A 21 -3.34 -2.69 3.41
N SER A 22 -3.94 -2.45 4.58
CA SER A 22 -3.55 -3.10 5.84
C SER A 22 -3.71 -4.61 5.77
N SER A 23 -4.82 -5.09 5.19
CA SER A 23 -5.06 -6.53 5.02
C SER A 23 -4.03 -7.20 4.10
N LEU A 24 -3.54 -6.52 3.06
CA LEU A 24 -2.46 -7.02 2.21
C LEU A 24 -1.13 -7.09 2.99
N THR A 25 -0.78 -6.04 3.73
CA THR A 25 0.43 -5.98 4.56
C THR A 25 0.43 -7.08 5.64
N ILE A 26 -0.69 -7.24 6.34
CA ILE A 26 -0.87 -8.29 7.37
C ILE A 26 -0.81 -9.67 6.73
N ARG A 27 -1.47 -9.86 5.57
CA ARG A 27 -1.41 -11.15 4.87
C ARG A 27 0.02 -11.51 4.47
N LEU A 28 0.80 -10.57 3.97
CA LEU A 28 2.20 -10.81 3.60
C LEU A 28 3.08 -11.12 4.82
N CYS A 29 2.92 -10.35 5.91
CA CYS A 29 3.78 -10.48 7.09
C CYS A 29 3.42 -11.66 7.98
N GLU A 30 2.14 -11.93 8.15
CA GLU A 30 1.60 -12.84 9.17
C GLU A 30 0.86 -14.04 8.59
N GLY A 31 0.62 -14.07 7.27
CA GLY A 31 -0.08 -15.17 6.60
C GLY A 31 -1.59 -15.26 6.90
N ARG A 32 -2.14 -14.34 7.71
CA ARG A 32 -3.55 -14.33 8.15
C ARG A 32 -4.36 -13.19 7.53
N PHE A 33 -5.68 -13.27 7.71
CA PHE A 33 -6.64 -12.22 7.35
C PHE A 33 -7.56 -11.95 8.54
N VAL A 34 -7.82 -10.67 8.83
CA VAL A 34 -8.80 -10.26 9.84
C VAL A 34 -10.00 -9.64 9.13
N PRO A 35 -11.22 -10.19 9.29
CA PRO A 35 -12.41 -9.67 8.61
C PRO A 35 -12.81 -8.25 9.05
N GLN A 36 -12.54 -7.91 10.32
CA GLN A 36 -12.79 -6.59 10.88
C GLN A 36 -11.45 -5.93 11.20
N HIS A 37 -11.22 -4.79 10.58
CA HIS A 37 -10.09 -3.92 10.86
C HIS A 37 -10.63 -2.53 11.13
N ASP A 38 -10.19 -1.93 12.23
CA ASP A 38 -10.39 -0.51 12.46
C ASP A 38 -9.71 0.29 11.35
N VAL A 39 -10.23 1.48 11.06
CA VAL A 39 -9.63 2.33 10.05
C VAL A 39 -8.23 2.73 10.51
N THR A 40 -7.23 2.56 9.64
CA THR A 40 -5.85 2.92 9.96
C THR A 40 -5.74 4.42 10.24
N ILE A 41 -5.41 4.77 11.49
CA ILE A 41 -5.11 6.14 11.91
C ILE A 41 -3.60 6.28 11.90
N GLY A 42 -3.05 6.96 10.90
CA GLY A 42 -1.60 7.13 10.74
C GLY A 42 -0.96 6.03 9.89
N VAL A 43 0.13 5.43 10.38
CA VAL A 43 0.93 4.44 9.65
C VAL A 43 1.31 3.26 10.52
N GLU A 44 1.10 2.05 10.00
CA GLU A 44 1.54 0.79 10.61
C GLU A 44 2.78 0.25 9.88
N PHE A 45 3.69 -0.37 10.63
CA PHE A 45 4.96 -0.87 10.12
C PHE A 45 5.00 -2.39 10.10
N GLY A 46 5.22 -2.95 8.91
CA GLY A 46 5.48 -4.37 8.69
C GLY A 46 6.89 -4.61 8.14
N SER A 47 7.42 -5.83 8.27
CA SER A 47 8.62 -6.20 7.52
C SER A 47 8.63 -7.67 7.12
N ARG A 48 9.07 -7.94 5.89
CA ARG A 48 9.20 -9.29 5.33
C ARG A 48 10.51 -9.40 4.56
N ILE A 49 11.26 -10.48 4.76
CA ILE A 49 12.44 -10.79 3.94
C ILE A 49 11.97 -11.68 2.79
N VAL A 50 12.35 -11.29 1.58
CA VAL A 50 12.06 -12.03 0.34
C VAL A 50 13.35 -12.33 -0.40
N ASN A 51 13.32 -13.38 -1.23
CA ASN A 51 14.40 -13.70 -2.15
C ASN A 51 14.26 -12.84 -3.41
N VAL A 52 15.37 -12.34 -3.94
CA VAL A 52 15.44 -11.58 -5.20
C VAL A 52 16.62 -12.05 -6.06
N GLY A 53 16.51 -11.88 -7.37
CA GLY A 53 17.52 -12.31 -8.34
C GLY A 53 17.24 -13.71 -8.92
N PRO A 54 18.22 -14.34 -9.59
CA PRO A 54 17.98 -15.55 -10.38
C PRO A 54 17.40 -16.69 -9.52
N LEU A 55 16.32 -17.28 -10.02
CA LEU A 55 15.69 -18.47 -9.45
C LEU A 55 16.58 -19.67 -9.78
N ASN A 56 17.17 -20.29 -8.75
CA ASN A 56 18.16 -21.37 -8.85
C ASN A 56 19.52 -20.89 -9.39
N PRO A 57 20.30 -20.14 -8.58
CA PRO A 57 21.67 -19.83 -8.94
C PRO A 57 22.46 -21.13 -9.10
N GLN A 58 22.93 -21.40 -10.31
CA GLN A 58 23.74 -22.56 -10.59
C GLN A 58 25.19 -22.20 -10.29
N PRO A 59 25.92 -23.01 -9.49
CA PRO A 59 27.26 -22.65 -9.01
C PRO A 59 28.28 -22.39 -10.12
N ASP A 60 28.04 -22.90 -11.33
CA ASP A 60 28.99 -22.86 -12.45
C ASP A 60 28.62 -21.91 -13.61
N ASP A 61 27.47 -21.22 -13.56
CA ASP A 61 27.00 -20.37 -14.70
C ASP A 61 27.44 -18.89 -14.58
N GLY A 62 28.30 -18.56 -13.60
CA GLY A 62 28.63 -17.16 -13.30
C GLY A 62 27.44 -16.33 -12.81
N SER A 63 26.28 -16.96 -12.56
CA SER A 63 25.10 -16.32 -12.00
C SER A 63 25.36 -15.83 -10.57
N SER A 64 24.91 -14.61 -10.26
CA SER A 64 25.02 -14.05 -8.92
C SER A 64 24.26 -14.92 -7.91
N PRO A 65 24.80 -15.13 -6.68
CA PRO A 65 24.12 -15.95 -5.68
C PRO A 65 22.77 -15.33 -5.33
N GLN A 66 21.78 -16.16 -5.00
CA GLN A 66 20.46 -15.72 -4.55
C GLN A 66 20.61 -14.64 -3.47
N LYS A 67 20.00 -13.49 -3.73
CA LYS A 67 20.02 -12.35 -2.81
C LYS A 67 18.75 -12.29 -1.99
N ARG A 68 18.84 -11.66 -0.83
CA ARG A 68 17.70 -11.46 0.08
C ARG A 68 17.46 -9.98 0.30
N MET A 69 16.22 -9.55 0.11
CA MET A 69 15.80 -8.18 0.34
C MET A 69 14.82 -8.12 1.51
N LYS A 70 15.11 -7.29 2.50
CA LYS A 70 14.17 -6.95 3.56
C LYS A 70 13.25 -5.83 3.07
N LEU A 71 11.98 -6.13 2.90
CA LEU A 71 10.94 -5.15 2.63
C LEU A 71 10.52 -4.49 3.94
N SER A 72 10.68 -3.18 4.00
CA SER A 72 10.14 -2.32 5.05
C SER A 72 8.81 -1.77 4.54
N LEU A 73 7.70 -2.28 5.08
CA LEU A 73 6.35 -2.00 4.62
C LEU A 73 5.74 -0.89 5.48
N TRP A 74 5.28 0.16 4.80
CA TRP A 74 4.62 1.30 5.42
C TRP A 74 3.16 1.29 4.97
N ASP A 75 2.28 0.79 5.83
CA ASP A 75 0.84 0.80 5.58
C ASP A 75 0.26 2.16 5.93
N THR A 76 -0.32 2.85 4.95
CA THR A 76 -0.78 4.24 5.13
C THR A 76 -2.29 4.36 5.25
N ALA A 77 -2.73 5.35 6.02
CA ALA A 77 -4.13 5.75 6.06
C ALA A 77 -4.60 6.20 4.66
N GLY A 78 -5.71 5.62 4.20
CA GLY A 78 -6.33 5.95 2.91
C GLY A 78 -7.42 7.03 2.97
N GLN A 79 -7.62 7.67 4.13
CA GLN A 79 -8.58 8.76 4.24
C GLN A 79 -7.95 10.09 3.83
N GLU A 80 -8.73 10.89 3.12
CA GLU A 80 -8.28 12.18 2.59
C GLU A 80 -7.85 13.17 3.69
N THR A 81 -8.52 13.12 4.85
CA THR A 81 -8.20 13.93 6.04
C THR A 81 -6.77 13.71 6.55
N TYR A 82 -6.15 12.56 6.23
CA TYR A 82 -4.79 12.23 6.64
C TYR A 82 -3.75 12.37 5.50
N LYS A 83 -4.12 12.91 4.33
CA LYS A 83 -3.21 13.04 3.17
C LYS A 83 -1.89 13.75 3.51
N SER A 84 -1.91 14.80 4.33
CA SER A 84 -0.69 15.52 4.74
C SER A 84 0.27 14.65 5.57
N ILE A 85 -0.28 13.83 6.48
CA ILE A 85 0.47 12.87 7.29
C ILE A 85 1.01 11.75 6.40
N THR A 86 0.16 11.17 5.54
CA THR A 86 0.52 10.09 4.62
C THR A 86 1.66 10.48 3.67
N ARG A 87 1.63 11.71 3.12
CA ARG A 87 2.66 12.24 2.22
C ARG A 87 4.06 12.25 2.84
N SER A 88 4.18 12.46 4.16
CA SER A 88 5.49 12.45 4.83
C SER A 88 6.21 11.10 4.74
N TYR A 89 5.47 10.01 4.56
CA TYR A 89 6.00 8.66 4.46
C TYR A 89 6.45 8.27 3.06
N PHE A 90 6.12 9.05 2.02
CA PHE A 90 6.53 8.77 0.65
C PHE A 90 8.03 9.02 0.44
N ARG A 91 8.61 9.94 1.23
CA ARG A 91 10.04 10.28 1.15
C ARG A 91 10.91 9.03 1.39
N GLY A 92 11.87 8.80 0.51
CA GLY A 92 12.75 7.63 0.58
C GLY A 92 12.03 6.31 0.31
N ALA A 93 10.82 6.31 -0.28
CA ALA A 93 10.21 5.08 -0.78
C ALA A 93 10.84 4.72 -2.13
N SER A 94 11.24 3.45 -2.28
CA SER A 94 11.76 2.90 -3.54
C SER A 94 10.75 2.03 -4.26
N GLY A 95 9.71 1.59 -3.55
CA GLY A 95 8.60 0.85 -4.10
C GLY A 95 7.25 1.33 -3.58
N ALA A 96 6.19 1.14 -4.36
CA ALA A 96 4.83 1.37 -3.92
C ALA A 96 3.85 0.32 -4.47
N LEU A 97 2.89 -0.05 -3.61
CA LEU A 97 1.67 -0.73 -4.04
C LEU A 97 0.56 0.31 -4.08
N LEU A 98 0.01 0.53 -5.27
CA LEU A 98 -1.10 1.44 -5.49
C LEU A 98 -2.39 0.64 -5.56
N VAL A 99 -3.17 0.67 -4.47
CA VAL A 99 -4.23 -0.31 -4.20
C VAL A 99 -5.60 0.29 -4.40
N PHE A 100 -6.41 -0.34 -5.26
CA PHE A 100 -7.84 -0.08 -5.40
C PHE A 100 -8.66 -1.34 -5.13
N ASP A 101 -9.96 -1.18 -4.96
CA ASP A 101 -10.91 -2.27 -4.77
C ASP A 101 -11.63 -2.54 -6.09
N ILE A 102 -11.49 -3.76 -6.62
CA ILE A 102 -12.05 -4.11 -7.93
C ILE A 102 -13.58 -4.00 -7.99
N THR A 103 -14.24 -3.99 -6.82
CA THR A 103 -15.70 -3.86 -6.71
C THR A 103 -16.17 -2.41 -6.55
N ARG A 104 -15.26 -1.44 -6.48
CA ARG A 104 -15.56 -0.02 -6.27
C ARG A 104 -14.79 0.88 -7.23
N ARG A 105 -15.42 1.24 -8.34
CA ARG A 105 -14.87 2.10 -9.40
C ARG A 105 -14.27 3.42 -8.88
N SER A 106 -14.93 4.09 -7.94
CA SER A 106 -14.42 5.35 -7.37
C SER A 106 -12.98 5.21 -6.83
N THR A 107 -12.62 4.06 -6.27
CA THR A 107 -11.26 3.84 -5.76
C THR A 107 -10.23 3.66 -6.86
N PHE A 108 -10.63 3.25 -8.06
CA PHE A 108 -9.78 3.19 -9.25
C PHE A 108 -9.62 4.57 -9.87
N GLU A 109 -10.66 5.40 -9.89
CA GLU A 109 -10.56 6.79 -10.36
C GLU A 109 -9.58 7.62 -9.52
N SER A 110 -9.56 7.39 -8.20
CA SER A 110 -8.62 8.03 -7.26
C SER A 110 -7.15 7.63 -7.46
N VAL A 111 -6.85 6.50 -8.12
CA VAL A 111 -5.49 5.96 -8.31
C VAL A 111 -4.57 6.99 -8.98
N THR A 112 -5.08 7.74 -9.96
CA THR A 112 -4.30 8.76 -10.67
C THR A 112 -3.83 9.88 -9.74
N ALA A 113 -4.70 10.35 -8.85
CA ALA A 113 -4.34 11.37 -7.87
C ALA A 113 -3.31 10.85 -6.87
N TRP A 114 -3.46 9.61 -6.39
CA TRP A 114 -2.49 8.95 -5.51
C TRP A 114 -1.12 8.78 -6.18
N LEU A 115 -1.08 8.39 -7.45
CA LEU A 115 0.16 8.24 -8.21
C LEU A 115 0.87 9.58 -8.37
N HIS A 116 0.12 10.63 -8.70
CA HIS A 116 0.66 11.98 -8.82
C HIS A 116 1.29 12.46 -7.50
N ASP A 117 0.55 12.34 -6.39
CA ASP A 117 1.05 12.70 -5.06
C ASP A 117 2.30 11.91 -4.66
N LEU A 118 2.34 10.61 -4.98
CA LEU A 118 3.49 9.76 -4.71
C LEU A 118 4.74 10.26 -5.45
N ARG A 119 4.61 10.50 -6.76
CA ARG A 119 5.73 10.90 -7.63
C ARG A 119 6.30 12.27 -7.31
N GLN A 120 5.53 13.14 -6.64
CA GLN A 120 6.04 14.45 -6.19
C GLN A 120 7.01 14.36 -5.00
N ILE A 121 7.01 13.24 -4.26
CA ILE A 121 7.68 13.15 -2.95
C ILE A 121 8.64 11.96 -2.85
N ALA A 122 8.33 10.87 -3.55
CA ALA A 122 9.14 9.66 -3.55
C ALA A 122 10.47 9.84 -4.29
N GLU A 123 11.34 8.82 -4.20
CA GLU A 123 12.59 8.80 -4.94
C GLU A 123 12.35 8.72 -6.45
N ASP A 124 13.25 9.34 -7.21
CA ASP A 124 13.26 9.20 -8.67
C ASP A 124 13.40 7.72 -9.05
N GLY A 125 12.57 7.28 -10.00
CA GLY A 125 12.54 5.88 -10.41
C GLY A 125 11.89 4.93 -9.40
N ILE A 126 11.04 5.44 -8.49
CA ILE A 126 10.17 4.59 -7.65
C ILE A 126 9.43 3.54 -8.50
N VAL A 127 9.53 2.29 -8.06
CA VAL A 127 8.83 1.16 -8.69
C VAL A 127 7.41 1.10 -8.17
N VAL A 128 6.41 1.21 -9.05
CA VAL A 128 4.99 1.17 -8.66
C VAL A 128 4.33 -0.03 -9.31
N VAL A 129 3.57 -0.80 -8.54
CA VAL A 129 2.65 -1.84 -9.02
C VAL A 129 1.22 -1.42 -8.70
N LEU A 130 0.32 -1.50 -9.68
CA LEU A 130 -1.11 -1.30 -9.48
C LEU A 130 -1.73 -2.59 -8.96
N VAL A 131 -2.51 -2.50 -7.89
CA VAL A 131 -3.09 -3.65 -7.20
C VAL A 131 -4.61 -3.53 -7.16
N GLY A 132 -5.30 -4.44 -7.83
CA GLY A 132 -6.74 -4.62 -7.72
C GLY A 132 -7.04 -5.64 -6.63
N ASN A 133 -7.45 -5.19 -5.46
CA ASN A 133 -7.71 -6.08 -4.32
C ASN A 133 -9.19 -6.51 -4.24
N LYS A 134 -9.45 -7.53 -3.42
CA LYS A 134 -10.76 -8.17 -3.18
C LYS A 134 -11.27 -8.98 -4.36
N ARG A 135 -10.35 -9.62 -5.10
CA ARG A 135 -10.68 -10.57 -6.18
C ARG A 135 -11.66 -11.66 -5.75
N ASP A 136 -11.63 -12.07 -4.49
CA ASP A 136 -12.56 -13.07 -3.95
C ASP A 136 -14.04 -12.68 -3.99
N LEU A 137 -14.37 -11.41 -4.30
CA LEU A 137 -15.75 -10.92 -4.44
C LEU A 137 -16.25 -10.94 -5.90
N CYS A 138 -15.42 -11.39 -6.84
CA CYS A 138 -15.73 -11.43 -8.27
C CYS A 138 -15.41 -12.82 -8.82
N THR A 139 -16.37 -13.46 -9.49
CA THR A 139 -16.14 -14.76 -10.13
C THR A 139 -15.68 -14.67 -11.58
N ASN A 140 -15.98 -13.56 -12.28
CA ASN A 140 -15.67 -13.35 -13.69
C ASN A 140 -14.95 -12.02 -13.93
N ASP A 141 -14.27 -11.89 -15.09
CA ASP A 141 -13.58 -10.67 -15.50
C ASP A 141 -14.50 -9.59 -16.11
N GLU A 142 -15.76 -9.91 -16.36
CA GLU A 142 -16.77 -8.99 -16.90
C GLU A 142 -17.41 -8.12 -15.80
N PRO A 143 -17.67 -6.83 -16.06
CA PRO A 143 -18.35 -5.96 -15.12
C PRO A 143 -19.84 -6.32 -15.00
N ALA A 144 -20.40 -6.13 -13.81
CA ALA A 144 -21.79 -6.52 -13.50
C ALA A 144 -22.86 -5.88 -14.42
N SER A 145 -22.55 -4.73 -15.04
CA SER A 145 -23.47 -3.94 -15.87
C SER A 145 -23.38 -4.21 -17.38
N ALA A 146 -22.54 -5.14 -17.86
CA ALA A 146 -22.45 -5.43 -19.30
C ALA A 146 -23.67 -6.21 -19.85
N ASN A 147 -24.46 -6.87 -19.00
CA ASN A 147 -25.72 -7.52 -19.37
C ASN A 147 -26.93 -6.70 -18.91
N GLY A 148 -27.03 -5.46 -19.40
CA GLY A 148 -28.25 -4.67 -19.31
C GLY A 148 -29.27 -5.12 -20.35
N HIS A 149 -30.10 -6.12 -20.02
CA HIS A 149 -31.47 -6.08 -20.58
C HIS A 149 -32.11 -4.82 -19.99
N ALA A 150 -32.53 -3.90 -20.85
CA ALA A 150 -33.27 -2.72 -20.43
C ALA A 150 -34.47 -3.18 -19.58
N PRO A 151 -34.71 -2.58 -18.40
CA PRO A 151 -35.91 -2.88 -17.64
C PRO A 151 -37.11 -2.48 -18.50
N ASP A 152 -37.97 -3.45 -18.80
CA ASP A 152 -39.26 -3.22 -19.43
C ASP A 152 -40.04 -2.21 -18.56
N PRO A 153 -40.51 -1.06 -19.10
CA PRO A 153 -41.18 -0.02 -18.30
C PRO A 153 -42.53 -0.43 -17.67
N GLY A 154 -42.94 -1.70 -17.80
CA GLY A 154 -44.30 -2.16 -17.53
C GLY A 154 -44.56 -2.95 -16.25
N HIS A 155 -43.55 -3.44 -15.51
CA HIS A 155 -43.80 -4.32 -14.35
C HIS A 155 -43.28 -3.72 -13.03
N ARG A 156 -44.21 -3.24 -12.20
CA ARG A 156 -43.95 -2.90 -10.79
C ARG A 156 -43.96 -4.20 -9.98
N ASP A 157 -42.81 -4.85 -9.89
CA ASP A 157 -42.63 -5.95 -8.95
C ASP A 157 -42.06 -5.41 -7.64
N ASP A 158 -42.96 -5.13 -6.70
CA ASP A 158 -42.66 -4.97 -5.27
C ASP A 158 -42.19 -6.33 -4.72
N ASN A 159 -40.90 -6.62 -4.82
CA ASN A 159 -40.32 -7.79 -4.16
C ASN A 159 -38.88 -7.52 -3.67
N GLU A 160 -38.79 -6.83 -2.53
CA GLU A 160 -37.60 -6.78 -1.67
C GLU A 160 -37.31 -8.15 -1.04
N ASN A 161 -36.92 -9.13 -1.86
CA ASN A 161 -36.36 -10.39 -1.37
C ASN A 161 -34.99 -10.63 -2.02
N GLN A 162 -33.98 -9.96 -1.47
CA GLN A 162 -32.58 -10.06 -1.86
C GLN A 162 -31.99 -11.38 -1.32
N GLY A 163 -32.03 -12.44 -2.14
CA GLY A 163 -31.35 -13.72 -1.88
C GLY A 163 -29.81 -13.63 -2.01
N PRO A 164 -29.05 -14.63 -1.52
CA PRO A 164 -27.62 -14.51 -1.19
C PRO A 164 -26.62 -14.65 -2.36
N ASP A 165 -27.04 -14.77 -3.61
CA ASP A 165 -26.16 -15.01 -4.76
C ASP A 165 -26.24 -13.92 -5.85
N ARG A 166 -25.41 -12.88 -5.75
CA ARG A 166 -24.97 -12.12 -6.94
C ARG A 166 -23.44 -12.14 -7.02
N PRO A 167 -22.86 -13.15 -7.70
CA PRO A 167 -21.43 -13.43 -7.66
C PRO A 167 -20.54 -12.49 -8.49
N ASN A 168 -21.02 -11.33 -8.93
CA ASN A 168 -20.16 -10.42 -9.67
C ASN A 168 -20.46 -8.96 -9.40
N LYS A 169 -19.71 -8.36 -8.46
CA LYS A 169 -19.67 -6.91 -8.21
C LYS A 169 -18.48 -6.23 -8.91
N ARG A 170 -17.87 -6.85 -9.92
CA ARG A 170 -16.71 -6.25 -10.61
C ARG A 170 -17.12 -4.92 -11.23
N ALA A 171 -16.36 -3.88 -10.90
CA ALA A 171 -16.56 -2.52 -11.37
C ALA A 171 -15.44 -2.06 -12.32
N VAL A 172 -14.27 -2.72 -12.28
CA VAL A 172 -13.08 -2.43 -13.10
C VAL A 172 -12.57 -3.73 -13.71
N THR A 173 -12.32 -3.72 -15.02
CA THR A 173 -11.84 -4.91 -15.74
C THR A 173 -10.31 -5.02 -15.67
N SER A 174 -9.82 -6.24 -15.84
CA SER A 174 -8.37 -6.49 -15.89
C SER A 174 -7.70 -5.77 -17.06
N VAL A 175 -8.38 -5.66 -18.21
CA VAL A 175 -7.89 -4.98 -19.41
C VAL A 175 -7.74 -3.48 -19.16
N GLU A 176 -8.79 -2.83 -18.64
CA GLU A 176 -8.77 -1.40 -18.33
C GLU A 176 -7.66 -1.04 -17.32
N ALA A 177 -7.48 -1.84 -16.27
CA ALA A 177 -6.42 -1.61 -15.29
C ALA A 177 -5.01 -1.80 -15.87
N GLN A 178 -4.84 -2.73 -16.81
CA GLN A 178 -3.57 -2.94 -17.53
C GLN A 178 -3.26 -1.77 -18.47
N GLU A 179 -4.24 -1.30 -19.24
CA GLU A 179 -4.10 -0.14 -20.12
C GLU A 179 -3.72 1.11 -19.32
N TRP A 180 -4.37 1.32 -18.17
CA TRP A 180 -4.02 2.41 -17.27
C TRP A 180 -2.56 2.33 -16.81
N CYS A 181 -2.03 1.14 -16.52
CA CYS A 181 -0.62 0.98 -16.12
C CYS A 181 0.34 1.38 -17.24
N GLN A 182 0.04 0.99 -18.49
CA GLN A 182 0.86 1.33 -19.66
C GLN A 182 0.89 2.84 -19.88
N GLN A 183 -0.27 3.49 -19.81
CA GLN A 183 -0.41 4.94 -20.00
C GLN A 183 0.32 5.74 -18.91
N ASN A 184 0.37 5.23 -17.68
CA ASN A 184 0.91 5.94 -16.53
C ASN A 184 2.35 5.53 -16.15
N ASN A 185 3.01 4.67 -16.94
CA ASN A 185 4.34 4.13 -16.64
C ASN A 185 4.40 3.46 -15.24
N VAL A 186 3.41 2.62 -14.97
CA VAL A 186 3.34 1.77 -13.77
C VAL A 186 3.74 0.36 -14.19
N LEU A 187 4.57 -0.31 -13.38
CA LEU A 187 5.27 -1.53 -13.77
C LEU A 187 4.33 -2.58 -14.35
N ARG A 188 3.24 -2.87 -13.63
CA ARG A 188 2.25 -3.88 -14.00
C ARG A 188 1.01 -3.79 -13.10
N TYR A 189 -0.10 -4.34 -13.58
CA TYR A 189 -1.31 -4.63 -12.80
C TYR A 189 -1.30 -6.05 -12.23
N VAL A 190 -1.61 -6.18 -10.93
CA VAL A 190 -1.77 -7.46 -10.23
C VAL A 190 -3.11 -7.49 -9.49
N GLU A 191 -3.90 -8.53 -9.71
CA GLU A 191 -5.09 -8.79 -8.90
C GLU A 191 -4.74 -9.58 -7.64
N THR A 192 -5.34 -9.18 -6.52
CA THR A 192 -5.06 -9.77 -5.21
C THR A 192 -6.34 -10.04 -4.42
N SER A 193 -6.23 -10.98 -3.50
CA SER A 193 -7.22 -11.21 -2.45
C SER A 193 -6.50 -11.39 -1.13
N ALA A 194 -6.54 -10.38 -0.27
CA ALA A 194 -6.03 -10.51 1.10
C ALA A 194 -6.75 -11.63 1.89
N LYS A 195 -7.99 -11.97 1.53
CA LYS A 195 -8.80 -13.02 2.18
C LYS A 195 -8.32 -14.43 1.84
N SER A 196 -7.98 -14.70 0.58
CA SER A 196 -7.48 -16.02 0.15
C SER A 196 -5.94 -16.11 0.14
N GLY A 197 -5.25 -14.97 0.08
CA GLY A 197 -3.80 -14.89 -0.15
C GLY A 197 -3.41 -14.85 -1.63
N ALA A 198 -4.36 -15.04 -2.55
CA ALA A 198 -4.09 -15.04 -3.99
C ALA A 198 -3.46 -13.72 -4.44
N GLY A 199 -2.36 -13.82 -5.18
CA GLY A 199 -1.64 -12.67 -5.78
C GLY A 199 -0.89 -11.76 -4.80
N VAL A 200 -1.06 -11.93 -3.48
CA VAL A 200 -0.48 -11.01 -2.49
C VAL A 200 1.04 -11.05 -2.55
N GLU A 201 1.64 -12.23 -2.43
CA GLU A 201 3.10 -12.36 -2.48
C GLU A 201 3.66 -11.89 -3.83
N ALA A 202 3.01 -12.24 -4.94
CA ALA A 202 3.40 -11.81 -6.28
C ALA A 202 3.44 -10.27 -6.40
N ALA A 203 2.45 -9.54 -5.87
CA ALA A 203 2.42 -8.08 -5.93
C ALA A 203 3.63 -7.43 -5.25
N PHE A 204 4.05 -7.94 -4.10
CA PHE A 204 5.23 -7.41 -3.40
C PHE A 204 6.56 -7.88 -4.02
N LEU A 205 6.62 -9.12 -4.51
CA LEU A 205 7.81 -9.66 -5.16
C LEU A 205 8.12 -8.95 -6.47
N GLU A 206 7.12 -8.62 -7.29
CA GLU A 206 7.31 -7.85 -8.54
C GLU A 206 7.99 -6.50 -8.28
N VAL A 207 7.62 -5.81 -7.19
CA VAL A 207 8.27 -4.58 -6.76
C VAL A 207 9.71 -4.87 -6.32
N ALA A 208 9.93 -5.89 -5.48
CA ALA A 208 11.25 -6.24 -4.96
C ALA A 208 12.24 -6.63 -6.08
N GLU A 209 11.81 -7.45 -7.04
CA GLU A 209 12.62 -7.88 -8.19
C GLU A 209 12.96 -6.72 -9.11
N SER A 210 12.00 -5.83 -9.37
CA SER A 210 12.25 -4.64 -10.18
C SER A 210 13.23 -3.67 -9.51
N ILE A 211 13.12 -3.49 -8.18
CA ILE A 211 14.10 -2.73 -7.39
C ILE A 211 15.47 -3.41 -7.50
N TYR A 212 15.54 -4.73 -7.33
CA TYR A 212 16.80 -5.48 -7.44
C TYR A 212 17.48 -5.30 -8.81
N ARG A 213 16.71 -5.40 -9.92
CA ARG A 213 17.24 -5.12 -11.27
C ARG A 213 17.76 -3.69 -11.43
N ASN A 214 17.11 -2.72 -10.78
CA ASN A 214 17.57 -1.34 -10.78
C ASN A 214 18.87 -1.17 -9.97
N ILE A 215 19.06 -1.93 -8.88
CA ILE A 215 20.33 -1.99 -8.14
C ILE A 215 21.44 -2.55 -9.04
N GLU A 216 21.20 -3.66 -9.73
CA GLU A 216 22.19 -4.27 -10.63
C GLU A 216 22.60 -3.34 -11.78
N LYS A 217 21.67 -2.50 -12.25
CA LYS A 217 21.93 -1.46 -13.25
C LYS A 217 22.64 -0.21 -12.70
N GLY A 218 22.97 -0.17 -11.40
CA GLY A 218 23.63 0.97 -10.76
C GLY A 218 22.75 2.21 -10.62
N ARG A 219 21.42 2.06 -10.63
CA ARG A 219 20.47 3.19 -10.53
C ARG A 219 20.23 3.66 -9.09
N TYR A 220 20.68 2.91 -8.09
CA TYR A 220 20.58 3.28 -6.69
C TYR A 220 21.97 3.52 -6.08
N ASP A 221 22.13 4.62 -5.37
CA ASP A 221 23.24 4.79 -4.43
C ASP A 221 22.89 4.07 -3.12
N LEU A 222 23.58 2.97 -2.84
CA LEU A 222 23.35 2.12 -1.67
C LEU A 222 23.96 2.69 -0.37
N ASN A 223 24.80 3.73 -0.48
CA ASN A 223 25.46 4.39 0.65
C ASN A 223 24.78 5.69 1.06
N ASP A 224 23.94 6.27 0.20
CA ASP A 224 23.15 7.45 0.55
C ASP A 224 22.10 7.10 1.61
N ARG A 225 22.09 7.86 2.71
CA ARG A 225 21.13 7.72 3.79
C ARG A 225 19.71 8.13 3.38
N ARG A 226 19.59 8.93 2.31
CA ARG A 226 18.30 9.37 1.74
C ARG A 226 17.71 8.33 0.79
N SER A 227 18.57 7.49 0.19
CA SER A 227 18.14 6.39 -0.68
C SER A 227 17.18 5.46 0.05
N GLY A 228 16.08 5.13 -0.63
CA GLY A 228 15.10 4.17 -0.13
C GLY A 228 15.55 2.71 -0.21
N VAL A 229 16.68 2.45 -0.88
CA VAL A 229 17.36 1.15 -0.93
C VAL A 229 18.68 1.24 -0.18
N LYS A 230 18.93 0.31 0.73
CA LYS A 230 20.15 0.26 1.55
C LYS A 230 20.88 -1.05 1.37
N GLY A 231 22.21 -0.99 1.24
CA GLY A 231 23.07 -2.17 1.26
C GLY A 231 23.29 -2.76 2.66
N PRO A 232 24.10 -3.83 2.78
CA PRO A 232 24.31 -4.57 4.03
C PRO A 232 24.85 -3.72 5.19
N GLY A 233 25.53 -2.60 4.89
CA GLY A 233 26.08 -1.66 5.87
C GLY A 233 25.18 -0.47 6.23
N GLY A 234 24.11 -0.22 5.48
CA GLY A 234 23.27 0.98 5.60
C GLY A 234 22.16 0.91 6.66
N GLY A 235 22.07 -0.21 7.40
CA GLY A 235 21.06 -0.44 8.43
C GLY A 235 21.12 0.61 9.55
N ASN A 236 20.05 1.38 9.70
CA ASN A 236 19.89 2.37 10.76
C ASN A 236 19.97 1.67 12.14
N ARG A 237 21.03 1.93 12.91
CA ARG A 237 21.14 1.64 14.37
C ARG A 237 20.18 2.51 15.20
N GLY A 238 18.93 2.69 14.77
CA GLY A 238 18.01 3.69 15.35
C GLY A 238 16.55 3.26 15.44
N GLY A 239 16.28 1.96 15.51
CA GLY A 239 14.92 1.40 15.64
C GLY A 239 14.62 0.77 17.00
N ALA A 240 15.35 1.14 18.05
CA ALA A 240 15.03 0.72 19.42
C ALA A 240 14.24 1.84 20.10
N ALA A 241 12.96 1.56 20.38
CA ALA A 241 12.13 2.16 21.43
C ALA A 241 12.28 3.69 21.65
N GLY A 242 11.67 4.48 20.76
CA GLY A 242 11.30 5.87 21.02
C GLY A 242 9.79 6.03 20.96
N GLY A 243 9.07 5.45 21.94
CA GLY A 243 7.62 5.59 22.03
C GLY A 243 7.25 7.05 22.27
N VAL A 244 6.73 7.72 21.24
CA VAL A 244 6.01 8.99 21.42
C VAL A 244 4.68 8.65 22.07
N ARG A 245 4.65 8.67 23.41
CA ARG A 245 3.40 8.69 24.18
C ARG A 245 2.75 10.06 23.93
N LEU A 246 1.82 10.12 22.97
CA LEU A 246 0.84 11.19 22.90
C LEU A 246 -0.09 11.03 24.12
N GLY A 247 0.27 11.72 25.21
CA GLY A 247 -0.54 11.81 26.41
C GLY A 247 -1.83 12.55 26.09
N LEU A 248 -2.92 11.81 26.07
CA LEU A 248 -4.28 12.32 26.10
C LEU A 248 -4.52 12.90 27.50
N ASN A 249 -4.26 14.19 27.71
CA ASN A 249 -4.77 15.00 28.83
C ASN A 249 -4.39 16.46 28.58
N ASP A 250 -5.24 17.19 27.86
CA ASP A 250 -5.45 18.63 28.07
C ASP A 250 -6.74 19.03 27.34
N ALA A 251 -7.84 18.50 27.87
CA ALA A 251 -9.19 18.95 27.55
C ALA A 251 -9.98 18.97 28.87
N ARG A 252 -9.71 19.96 29.71
CA ARG A 252 -10.64 20.55 30.70
C ARG A 252 -9.94 21.60 31.56
N GLY A 253 -10.38 22.85 31.42
CA GLY A 253 -10.33 23.84 32.50
C GLY A 253 -9.54 25.10 32.19
N ALA A 254 -10.23 26.13 31.70
CA ALA A 254 -10.26 27.46 32.34
C ALA A 254 -10.86 28.49 31.36
N SER A 255 -12.16 28.73 31.51
CA SER A 255 -12.86 29.90 30.99
C SER A 255 -12.57 31.13 31.85
N SER A 256 -12.49 32.30 31.20
CA SER A 256 -12.77 33.67 31.69
C SER A 256 -11.96 34.17 32.90
N GLY A 257 -11.08 35.17 32.75
CA GLY A 257 -11.45 36.59 32.74
C GLY A 257 -10.41 37.43 33.51
N PRO A 258 -10.42 38.78 33.46
CA PRO A 258 -9.24 39.57 33.07
C PRO A 258 -8.56 40.46 34.16
N LYS A 259 -7.35 40.92 33.82
CA LYS A 259 -6.60 42.18 34.15
C LYS A 259 -6.76 42.87 35.54
N GLY A 260 -5.61 43.23 36.13
CA GLY A 260 -5.42 44.35 37.08
C GLY A 260 -4.36 44.02 38.14
N SER A 261 -3.12 44.50 38.05
CA SER A 261 -2.61 45.81 38.53
C SER A 261 -2.67 46.00 40.05
N ALA A 262 -1.47 46.17 40.62
CA ALA A 262 -1.11 46.92 41.84
C ALA A 262 -1.59 46.39 43.20
N GLY A 263 -0.62 46.21 44.10
CA GLY A 263 -0.85 46.06 45.52
C GLY A 263 -1.36 47.34 46.18
N GLY A 264 -1.93 47.19 47.37
CA GLY A 264 -2.28 48.31 48.23
C GLY A 264 -3.48 48.02 49.13
N CYS A 265 -3.22 48.02 50.44
CA CYS A 265 -4.11 47.79 51.56
C CYS A 265 -5.34 48.73 51.64
N CYS A 266 -6.45 48.20 52.16
CA CYS A 266 -7.08 48.52 53.46
C CYS A 266 -8.52 48.02 53.48
#